data_AF-A0A2W4WS78-F1
#
_entry.id   AF-A0A2W4WS78-F1
#
_cell.length_a   1.000
_cell.length_b   1.000
_cell.length_c   1.000
_cell.angle_alpha   90.00
_cell.angle_beta   90.00
_cell.angle_gamma   90.00
#
_symmetry.space_group_name_H-M   'P 1'
#
loop_
_entity.id
_entity.type
_entity.pdbx_description
1 polymer ?
#
loop_
_entity_poly.entity_id
_entity_poly.type
_entity_poly.pdbx_seq_one_letter_code
_entity_poly.pdbx_strand_id
1 'polypeptide(L)'
;MIISALEESKTVAVSFCFNCISETSDPRQVEILSDLDAEGITPFQVRQFAALLKGEAVKTATLRTWRNRIGIHPDASGCYALSDLQLLGRYLEALSQGRTTAQFLNQEYGHAQQRSA
;
A
#
# COMPACT_ATOMS: atom_id res chain seq x y z
N MET A 1 -14.72 -36.28 -16.30
CA MET A 1 -15.13 -35.71 -15.00
C MET A 1 -14.06 -34.74 -14.55
N ILE A 2 -14.46 -33.58 -14.03
CA ILE A 2 -13.55 -32.54 -13.54
C ILE A 2 -13.50 -32.67 -12.02
N ILE A 3 -12.30 -32.73 -11.44
CA ILE A 3 -12.12 -32.66 -9.98
C ILE A 3 -11.08 -31.59 -9.68
N SER A 4 -11.61 -30.40 -9.39
CA SER A 4 -11.23 -29.55 -8.27
C SER A 4 -9.75 -29.22 -8.08
N ALA A 5 -9.31 -28.14 -8.74
CA ALA A 5 -8.19 -27.35 -8.22
C ALA A 5 -8.64 -26.66 -6.92
N LEU A 6 -8.00 -27.02 -5.81
CA LEU A 6 -8.21 -26.38 -4.52
C LEU A 6 -7.30 -25.14 -4.46
N GLU A 7 -7.86 -23.94 -4.67
CA GLU A 7 -7.13 -22.69 -4.45
C GLU A 7 -6.95 -22.46 -2.95
N GLU A 8 -5.84 -22.96 -2.39
CA GLU A 8 -5.34 -22.51 -1.09
C GLU A 8 -4.91 -21.03 -1.20
N SER A 9 -5.86 -20.14 -0.92
CA SER A 9 -5.58 -18.73 -0.68
C SER A 9 -4.70 -18.58 0.56
N LYS A 10 -3.38 -18.65 0.38
CA LYS A 10 -2.39 -18.35 1.42
C LYS A 10 -2.49 -16.89 1.82
N THR A 11 -3.17 -16.63 2.93
CA THR A 11 -3.06 -15.37 3.68
C THR A 11 -1.63 -15.20 4.17
N VAL A 12 -0.85 -14.38 3.47
CA VAL A 12 0.49 -13.99 3.90
C VAL A 12 0.34 -12.90 4.96
N ALA A 13 0.50 -13.27 6.23
CA ALA A 13 0.65 -12.30 7.30
C ALA A 13 2.03 -11.62 7.18
N VAL A 14 2.04 -10.29 7.09
CA VAL A 14 3.27 -9.49 7.07
C VAL A 14 3.38 -8.74 8.39
N SER A 15 4.53 -8.88 9.06
CA SER A 15 4.83 -8.27 10.36
C SER A 15 6.15 -7.49 10.26
N PHE A 16 6.34 -6.48 11.11
CA PHE A 16 7.32 -5.42 10.91
C PHE A 16 7.99 -4.99 12.24
N CYS A 17 9.33 -5.02 12.30
CA CYS A 17 10.18 -4.34 13.31
C CYS A 17 11.33 -3.54 12.64
N PHE A 18 11.71 -2.36 13.16
CA PHE A 18 12.94 -1.59 12.80
C PHE A 18 13.83 -1.50 14.03
N ASN A 19 15.10 -1.22 13.81
CA ASN A 19 15.99 -0.67 14.83
C ASN A 19 16.63 0.65 14.37
N CYS A 20 17.18 1.40 15.33
CA CYS A 20 17.98 2.58 15.03
C CYS A 20 19.32 2.17 14.38
N ILE A 21 19.54 2.63 13.14
CA ILE A 21 20.76 2.32 12.39
C ILE A 21 21.91 3.21 12.87
N SER A 22 22.90 2.62 13.54
CA SER A 22 24.25 3.21 13.65
C SER A 22 24.98 3.11 12.30
N GLU A 23 25.97 3.99 12.06
CA GLU A 23 26.58 4.32 10.76
C GLU A 23 27.33 3.19 10.00
N THR A 24 27.09 1.91 10.32
CA THR A 24 27.76 0.75 9.73
C THR A 24 26.87 -0.21 8.94
N SER A 25 25.55 0.01 8.85
CA SER A 25 24.63 -0.94 8.18
C SER A 25 24.55 -0.79 6.65
N ASP A 26 24.48 -1.93 5.97
CA ASP A 26 24.38 -2.08 4.50
C ASP A 26 23.08 -1.44 3.96
N PRO A 27 23.13 -0.59 2.91
CA PRO A 27 21.97 0.06 2.30
C PRO A 27 20.95 -0.88 1.62
N ARG A 28 21.13 -2.21 1.72
CA ARG A 28 20.21 -3.23 1.21
C ARG A 28 19.22 -3.78 2.24
N GLN A 29 19.32 -3.41 3.51
CA GLN A 29 18.38 -3.88 4.54
C GLN A 29 17.25 -2.87 4.79
N VAL A 30 16.01 -3.38 4.76
CA VAL A 30 14.79 -2.65 5.11
C VAL A 30 14.15 -3.36 6.30
N GLU A 31 14.50 -2.93 7.50
CA GLU A 31 13.68 -3.17 8.69
C GLU A 31 12.51 -2.12 8.73
N ILE A 32 11.43 -2.31 9.51
CA ILE A 32 10.18 -1.49 9.47
C ILE A 32 9.51 -1.36 10.87
N LEU A 33 9.35 -0.16 11.46
CA LEU A 33 9.13 0.08 12.91
C LEU A 33 7.86 -0.55 13.50
N SER A 34 8.02 -1.16 14.68
CA SER A 34 6.93 -1.54 15.59
C SER A 34 6.48 -0.40 16.52
N ASP A 35 7.21 0.73 16.55
CA ASP A 35 6.99 1.85 17.49
C ASP A 35 6.30 3.08 16.87
N LEU A 36 5.56 2.91 15.77
CA LEU A 36 4.90 4.00 15.03
C LEU A 36 3.56 4.49 15.63
N ASP A 37 3.38 4.41 16.96
CA ASP A 37 2.18 4.91 17.64
C ASP A 37 2.12 6.46 17.77
N ALA A 38 3.17 7.18 17.34
CA ALA A 38 3.28 8.64 17.49
C ALA A 38 3.67 9.44 16.24
N GLU A 39 4.34 8.85 15.24
CA GLU A 39 4.79 9.57 14.04
C GLU A 39 3.98 9.16 12.79
N GLY A 40 3.26 10.13 12.23
CA GLY A 40 2.51 9.93 10.98
C GLY A 40 3.43 9.65 9.79
N ILE A 41 2.95 8.88 8.82
CA ILE A 41 3.82 8.34 7.76
C ILE A 41 4.13 9.43 6.74
N THR A 42 5.42 9.70 6.50
CA THR A 42 5.85 10.83 5.66
C THR A 42 5.60 10.60 4.15
N PRO A 43 5.48 11.67 3.34
CA PRO A 43 5.41 11.56 1.88
C PRO A 43 6.59 10.82 1.23
N PHE A 44 7.74 10.75 1.92
CA PHE A 44 8.93 10.03 1.49
C PHE A 44 8.75 8.51 1.69
N GLN A 45 8.34 8.08 2.88
CA GLN A 45 8.04 6.67 3.18
C GLN A 45 6.95 6.11 2.24
N VAL A 46 5.89 6.87 1.95
CA VAL A 46 4.86 6.49 0.97
C VAL A 46 5.47 6.20 -0.42
N ARG A 47 6.49 6.98 -0.85
CA ARG A 47 7.17 6.74 -2.13
C ARG A 47 8.08 5.52 -2.07
N GLN A 48 8.85 5.34 -0.99
CA GLN A 48 9.69 4.16 -0.83
C GLN A 48 8.86 2.89 -0.87
N PHE A 49 7.75 2.85 -0.12
CA PHE A 49 6.77 1.76 -0.13
C PHE A 49 6.24 1.47 -1.55
N ALA A 50 5.80 2.50 -2.27
CA ALA A 50 5.32 2.34 -3.64
C ALA A 50 6.41 1.84 -4.62
N ALA A 51 7.67 2.25 -4.42
CA ALA A 51 8.80 1.82 -5.24
C ALA A 51 9.19 0.36 -4.97
N LEU A 52 9.17 -0.06 -3.70
CA LEU A 52 9.40 -1.46 -3.31
C LEU A 52 8.36 -2.39 -3.94
N LEU A 53 7.07 -2.07 -3.82
CA LEU A 53 6.00 -2.88 -4.43
C LEU A 53 6.04 -2.90 -5.97
N LYS A 54 6.49 -1.81 -6.60
CA LYS A 54 6.61 -1.72 -8.06
C LYS A 54 7.88 -2.33 -8.63
N GLY A 55 8.88 -2.64 -7.80
CA GLY A 55 10.23 -3.06 -8.22
C GLY A 55 11.04 -1.96 -8.94
N GLU A 56 10.58 -0.71 -8.95
CA GLU A 56 11.19 0.40 -9.69
C GLU A 56 10.92 1.76 -9.03
N ALA A 57 11.73 2.78 -9.37
CA ALA A 57 11.60 4.12 -8.80
C ALA A 57 10.30 4.83 -9.26
N VAL A 58 9.36 5.04 -8.33
CA VAL A 58 8.10 5.74 -8.60
C VAL A 58 8.31 7.26 -8.68
N LYS A 59 7.99 7.85 -9.83
CA LYS A 59 8.04 9.31 -10.06
C LYS A 59 7.01 10.05 -9.18
N THR A 60 7.36 11.26 -8.72
CA THR A 60 6.48 12.13 -7.92
C THR A 60 5.08 12.31 -8.52
N ALA A 61 5.01 12.53 -9.84
CA ALA A 61 3.75 12.74 -10.55
C ALA A 61 2.89 11.47 -10.59
N THR A 62 3.50 10.31 -10.80
CA THR A 62 2.82 9.01 -10.81
C THR A 62 2.18 8.72 -9.45
N LEU A 63 2.93 8.89 -8.35
CA LEU A 63 2.40 8.71 -7.00
C LEU A 63 1.25 9.69 -6.70
N ARG A 64 1.39 10.96 -7.09
CA ARG A 64 0.32 11.96 -6.94
C ARG A 64 -0.96 11.53 -7.66
N THR A 65 -0.85 11.06 -8.91
CA THR A 65 -1.99 10.56 -9.69
C THR A 65 -2.64 9.35 -9.05
N TRP A 66 -1.87 8.40 -8.50
CA TRP A 66 -2.42 7.24 -7.80
C TRP A 66 -3.17 7.63 -6.53
N ARG A 67 -2.55 8.41 -5.64
CA ARG A 67 -3.19 8.91 -4.41
C ARG A 67 -4.50 9.61 -4.69
N ASN A 68 -4.52 10.54 -5.65
CA ASN A 68 -5.74 11.26 -6.05
C ASN A 68 -6.84 10.35 -6.61
N ARG A 69 -6.49 9.23 -7.26
CA ARG A 69 -7.47 8.27 -7.80
C ARG A 69 -8.14 7.42 -6.72
N ILE A 70 -7.42 7.14 -5.63
CA ILE A 70 -7.89 6.27 -4.52
C ILE A 70 -8.18 7.05 -3.23
N GLY A 71 -8.26 8.39 -3.30
CA GLY A 71 -8.68 9.23 -2.17
C GLY A 71 -7.67 9.33 -1.02
N ILE A 72 -6.39 9.00 -1.24
CA ILE A 72 -5.34 9.09 -0.21
C ILE A 72 -4.83 10.53 -0.12
N HIS A 73 -4.97 11.13 1.05
CA HIS A 73 -4.57 12.50 1.32
C HIS A 73 -3.84 12.60 2.65
N PRO A 74 -2.78 13.43 2.74
CA PRO A 74 -2.13 13.67 4.01
C PRO A 74 -3.04 14.50 4.93
N ASP A 75 -2.82 14.35 6.23
CA ASP A 75 -3.43 15.16 7.28
C ASP A 75 -2.91 16.62 7.28
N ALA A 76 -3.36 17.41 8.26
CA ALA A 76 -2.91 18.79 8.46
C ALA A 76 -1.40 18.92 8.76
N SER A 77 -0.75 17.85 9.23
CA SER A 77 0.69 17.76 9.50
C SER A 77 1.49 17.32 8.28
N GLY A 78 0.84 17.03 7.14
CA GLY A 78 1.48 16.54 5.92
C GLY A 78 1.77 15.03 5.91
N CYS A 79 1.24 14.29 6.89
CA CYS A 79 1.50 12.87 7.13
C CYS A 79 0.31 11.98 6.69
N TYR A 80 0.57 10.71 6.40
CA TYR A 80 -0.41 9.72 5.97
C TYR A 80 -0.70 8.73 7.10
N ALA A 81 -1.92 8.20 7.13
CA ALA A 81 -2.30 7.14 8.05
C ALA A 81 -1.81 5.77 7.54
N LEU A 82 -1.68 4.79 8.43
CA LEU A 82 -1.35 3.41 8.03
C LEU A 82 -2.39 2.82 7.05
N SER A 83 -3.66 3.20 7.21
CA SER A 83 -4.76 2.85 6.29
C SER A 83 -4.52 3.32 4.86
N ASP A 84 -3.84 4.46 4.66
CA ASP A 84 -3.49 4.96 3.34
C ASP A 84 -2.46 4.05 2.67
N LEU A 85 -1.41 3.63 3.39
CA LEU A 85 -0.41 2.71 2.82
C LEU A 85 -1.03 1.35 2.50
N GLN A 86 -1.92 0.85 3.35
CA GLN A 86 -2.66 -0.38 3.08
C GLN A 86 -3.52 -0.27 1.81
N LEU A 87 -4.24 0.83 1.63
CA LEU A 87 -5.06 1.10 0.44
C LEU A 87 -4.19 1.25 -0.83
N LEU A 88 -3.07 1.97 -0.72
CA LEU A 88 -2.08 2.09 -1.81
C LEU A 88 -1.47 0.74 -2.17
N GLY A 89 -1.19 -0.11 -1.18
CA GLY A 89 -0.67 -1.46 -1.38
C GLY A 89 -1.62 -2.33 -2.20
N ARG A 90 -2.88 -2.45 -1.75
CA ARG A 90 -3.93 -3.20 -2.48
C ARG A 90 -4.17 -2.64 -3.88
N TYR A 91 -4.09 -1.31 -4.05
CA TYR A 91 -4.22 -0.68 -5.36
C TYR A 91 -3.07 -1.07 -6.31
N LEU A 92 -1.82 -1.03 -5.85
CA LEU A 92 -0.65 -1.41 -6.65
C LEU A 92 -0.63 -2.90 -6.98
N GLU A 93 -1.07 -3.75 -6.05
CA GLU A 93 -1.28 -5.18 -6.28
C GLU A 93 -2.38 -5.43 -7.32
N ALA A 94 -3.53 -4.75 -7.23
CA ALA A 94 -4.58 -4.88 -8.23
C ALA A 94 -4.09 -4.47 -9.64
N LEU A 95 -3.28 -3.41 -9.74
CA LEU A 95 -2.63 -3.01 -10.99
C LEU A 95 -1.64 -4.07 -11.51
N SER A 96 -0.87 -4.74 -10.64
CA SER A 96 0.08 -5.78 -11.06
C SER A 96 -0.63 -7.05 -11.56
N GLN A 97 -1.83 -7.32 -11.05
CA GLN A 97 -2.76 -8.35 -11.53
C GLN A 97 -3.49 -7.96 -12.84
N GLY A 98 -3.15 -6.83 -13.46
CA GLY A 98 -3.74 -6.35 -14.71
C GLY A 98 -5.13 -5.72 -14.57
N ARG A 99 -5.61 -5.46 -13.34
CA ARG A 99 -6.90 -4.80 -13.10
C ARG A 99 -6.81 -3.31 -13.39
N THR A 100 -7.91 -2.72 -13.86
CA THR A 100 -8.02 -1.28 -14.06
C THR A 100 -8.35 -0.54 -12.75
N THR A 101 -8.01 0.75 -12.67
CA THR A 101 -8.40 1.61 -11.53
C THR A 101 -9.92 1.55 -11.28
N ALA A 102 -10.76 1.54 -12.32
CA ALA A 102 -12.21 1.46 -12.17
C ALA A 102 -12.67 0.14 -11.54
N GLN A 103 -12.08 -1.00 -11.93
CA GLN A 103 -12.37 -2.30 -11.32
C GLN A 103 -11.91 -2.39 -9.86
N PHE A 104 -10.86 -1.64 -9.46
CA PHE A 104 -10.45 -1.53 -8.07
C PHE A 104 -11.42 -0.67 -7.25
N LEU A 105 -11.72 0.54 -7.73
CA LEU A 105 -12.62 1.47 -7.05
C LEU A 105 -14.04 0.92 -6.89
N ASN A 106 -14.54 0.19 -7.90
CA ASN A 106 -15.85 -0.46 -7.81
C ASN A 106 -15.90 -1.57 -6.76
N GLN A 107 -14.78 -2.26 -6.48
CA GLN A 107 -14.71 -3.24 -5.40
C GLN A 107 -14.68 -2.53 -4.03
N GLU A 108 -13.80 -1.54 -3.85
CA GLU A 108 -13.58 -0.91 -2.54
C GLU A 108 -14.74 0.03 -2.12
N TYR A 109 -15.41 0.67 -3.09
CA TYR A 109 -16.45 1.68 -2.82
C TYR A 109 -17.83 1.36 -3.40
N GLY A 110 -17.94 0.50 -4.42
CA GLY A 110 -19.20 0.23 -5.12
C GLY A 110 -20.29 -0.40 -4.26
N HIS A 111 -19.92 -1.17 -3.23
CA HIS A 111 -20.88 -1.77 -2.29
C HIS A 111 -21.55 -0.75 -1.35
N ALA A 112 -21.02 0.47 -1.22
CA ALA A 112 -21.61 1.51 -0.38
C ALA A 112 -22.93 2.07 -0.95
N GLN A 113 -23.15 2.00 -2.27
CA GLN A 113 -24.37 2.52 -2.91
C GLN A 113 -25.56 1.54 -2.88
N GLN A 114 -25.32 0.23 -2.75
CA GLN A 114 -26.39 -0.78 -2.82
C GLN A 114 -27.14 -0.99 -1.49
N ARG A 115 -26.69 -0.40 -0.38
CA ARG A 115 -27.33 -0.51 0.95
C ARG A 115 -28.26 0.65 1.31
N SER A 116 -28.44 1.60 0.38
CA SER A 116 -29.19 2.85 0.60
C SER A 116 -30.39 3.00 -0.35
N ALA A 117 -30.91 1.86 -0.85
CA ALA A 117 -32.03 1.76 -1.78
C ALA A 117 -33.07 0.76 -1.25
#